data_AF-A0A8S4RC86-F1
#
_entry.id   AF-A0A8S4RC86-F1
#
_cell.length_a   1.000
_cell.length_b   1.000
_cell.length_c   1.000
_cell.angle_alpha   90.00
_cell.angle_beta   90.00
_cell.angle_gamma   90.00
#
_symmetry.space_group_name_H-M   'P 1'
#
loop_
_entity.id
_entity.type
_entity.pdbx_description
1 polymer ?
#
loop_
_entity_poly.entity_id
_entity_poly.type
_entity_poly.pdbx_seq_one_letter_code
_entity_poly.pdbx_strand_id
1 'polypeptide(L)'
;NHTPFMGALPIYLVRLVTEVNWDSEKECFDTLSRQTAIFYSQPNPDTLEDAIKSEMWKQEHVIFPAIRRNFLPPTSFVGNGAILQIASLSDLYKVFERC
;
A
#
# COMPACT_ATOMS: atom_id res chain seq x y z
N ASN A 1 2.73 -0.67 15.24
CA ASN A 1 3.85 0.29 15.05
C ASN A 1 4.28 0.30 13.59
N HIS A 2 3.78 1.28 12.83
CA HIS A 2 4.21 1.55 11.46
C HIS A 2 4.33 3.07 11.32
N THR A 3 5.46 3.53 10.79
CA THR A 3 5.73 4.95 10.51
C THR A 3 5.96 5.14 9.02
N PRO A 4 5.33 6.15 8.40
CA PRO A 4 5.47 6.42 6.98
C PRO A 4 6.87 6.98 6.65
N PHE A 5 7.20 7.03 5.36
CA PHE A 5 8.45 7.63 4.92
C PHE A 5 8.44 9.16 5.12
N MET A 6 9.22 9.64 6.10
CA MET A 6 9.22 11.05 6.49
C MET A 6 9.79 11.99 5.42
N GLY A 7 10.55 11.49 4.45
CA GLY A 7 10.99 12.30 3.30
C GLY A 7 9.82 12.79 2.43
N ALA A 8 8.66 12.13 2.50
CA ALA A 8 7.42 12.56 1.82
C ALA A 8 6.56 13.52 2.69
N LEU A 9 7.00 13.88 3.90
CA LEU A 9 6.23 14.76 4.78
C LEU A 9 5.97 16.15 4.16
N PRO A 10 6.94 16.83 3.51
CA PRO A 10 6.68 18.14 2.92
C PRO A 10 5.59 18.11 1.84
N ILE A 11 5.61 17.10 0.96
CA ILE A 11 4.59 16.97 -0.09
C ILE A 11 3.21 16.62 0.49
N TYR A 12 3.18 15.83 1.57
CA TYR A 12 1.94 15.57 2.30
C TYR A 12 1.34 16.86 2.87
N LEU A 13 2.15 17.71 3.52
CA LEU A 13 1.68 18.99 4.06
C LEU A 13 1.13 19.93 2.96
N VAL A 14 1.79 20.00 1.80
CA VAL A 14 1.29 20.77 0.65
C VAL A 14 -0.08 20.24 0.22
N ARG A 15 -0.22 18.92 0.04
CA ARG A 15 -1.48 18.30 -0.38
C ARG A 15 -2.60 18.45 0.63
N LEU A 16 -2.29 18.50 1.93
CA LEU A 16 -3.29 18.81 2.95
C LEU A 16 -3.90 20.19 2.76
N VAL A 17 -3.10 21.17 2.34
CA VAL A 17 -3.58 22.54 2.13
C VAL A 17 -4.29 22.67 0.78
N THR A 18 -3.80 22.03 -0.27
CA THR A 18 -4.28 22.24 -1.64
C THR A 18 -5.36 21.26 -2.11
N GLU A 19 -5.37 20.02 -1.62
CA GLU A 19 -6.21 18.93 -2.16
C GLU A 19 -7.36 18.53 -1.22
N VAL A 20 -7.37 19.01 0.02
CA VAL A 20 -8.43 18.70 0.99
C VAL A 20 -9.52 19.74 0.87
N ASN A 21 -10.77 19.29 0.69
CA ASN A 21 -11.93 20.18 0.72
C ASN A 21 -12.29 20.49 2.18
N TRP A 22 -11.95 21.68 2.66
CA TRP A 22 -12.23 22.10 4.04
C TRP A 22 -13.63 22.68 4.26
N ASP A 23 -14.41 22.90 3.20
CA ASP A 23 -15.71 23.57 3.26
C ASP A 23 -16.86 22.59 3.57
N SER A 24 -16.73 21.33 3.17
CA SER A 24 -17.76 20.29 3.33
C SER A 24 -17.28 19.18 4.26
N GLU A 25 -17.99 18.94 5.37
CA GLU A 25 -17.58 17.96 6.41
C GLU A 25 -17.29 16.57 5.82
N LYS A 26 -18.22 16.03 5.04
CA LYS A 26 -18.09 14.67 4.49
C LYS A 26 -16.92 14.58 3.50
N GLU A 27 -16.77 15.57 2.63
CA GLU A 27 -15.69 15.58 1.64
C GLU A 27 -14.34 15.88 2.28
N CYS A 28 -14.31 16.70 3.33
CA CYS A 28 -13.13 16.94 4.17
C CYS A 28 -12.60 15.61 4.70
N PHE A 29 -13.43 14.81 5.38
CA PHE A 29 -12.99 13.53 5.92
C PHE A 29 -12.56 12.54 4.83
N ASP A 30 -13.27 12.47 3.70
CA ASP A 30 -12.89 11.59 2.59
C ASP A 30 -11.55 12.00 1.95
N THR A 31 -11.40 13.27 1.56
CA THR A 31 -10.19 13.78 0.91
C THR A 31 -8.99 13.80 1.84
N LEU A 32 -9.16 14.20 3.11
CA LEU A 32 -8.13 14.11 4.14
C LEU A 32 -7.64 12.67 4.31
N SER A 33 -8.56 11.72 4.51
CA SER A 33 -8.22 10.31 4.68
C SER A 33 -7.48 9.75 3.46
N ARG A 34 -7.87 10.17 2.24
CA ARG A 34 -7.15 9.80 1.01
C ARG A 34 -5.74 10.34 0.97
N GLN A 35 -5.52 11.62 1.30
CA GLN A 35 -4.17 12.19 1.33
C GLN A 35 -3.29 11.51 2.39
N THR A 36 -3.85 11.22 3.56
CA THR A 36 -3.14 10.47 4.61
C THR A 36 -2.82 9.05 4.13
N ALA A 37 -3.76 8.35 3.47
CA ALA A 37 -3.52 7.02 2.92
C ALA A 37 -2.40 7.02 1.87
N ILE A 38 -2.36 8.03 0.98
CA ILE A 38 -1.29 8.18 -0.02
C ILE A 38 0.06 8.40 0.65
N PHE A 39 0.12 9.20 1.73
CA PHE A 39 1.36 9.43 2.47
C PHE A 39 1.88 8.15 3.14
N TYR A 40 0.99 7.36 3.76
CA TYR A 40 1.34 6.09 4.38
C TYR A 40 1.67 4.98 3.40
N SER A 41 1.20 5.07 2.15
CA SER A 41 1.53 4.09 1.11
C SER A 41 2.86 4.37 0.40
N GLN A 42 3.53 5.51 0.64
CA GLN A 42 4.79 5.83 -0.02
C GLN A 42 5.91 4.90 0.48
N PRO A 43 6.55 4.10 -0.39
CA PRO A 43 7.72 3.34 0.00
C PRO A 43 8.91 4.27 0.22
N ASN A 44 9.88 3.84 1.03
CA ASN A 44 11.17 4.51 1.09
C ASN A 44 11.90 4.31 -0.27
N PRO A 45 12.27 5.38 -1.01
CA PRO A 45 12.98 5.26 -2.29
C PRO A 45 14.47 4.90 -2.15
N ASP A 46 15.00 4.86 -0.92
CA ASP A 46 16.41 4.54 -0.67
C ASP A 46 16.78 3.16 -1.23
N THR A 47 17.79 3.13 -2.11
CA THR A 47 18.29 1.90 -2.76
C THR A 47 19.36 1.18 -1.94
N LEU A 48 19.66 1.68 -0.73
CA LEU A 48 20.60 1.03 0.19
C LEU A 48 20.04 -0.33 0.63
N GLU A 49 20.88 -1.37 0.62
CA GLU A 49 20.46 -2.74 0.95
C GLU A 49 19.73 -2.85 2.29
N ASP A 50 20.20 -2.16 3.32
CA ASP A 50 19.60 -2.19 4.66
C ASP A 50 18.21 -1.56 4.68
N ALA A 51 18.01 -0.50 3.88
CA ALA A 51 16.70 0.13 3.72
C ALA A 51 15.71 -0.83 3.04
N ILE A 52 16.15 -1.49 1.95
CA ILE A 52 15.33 -2.48 1.23
C ILE A 52 14.95 -3.65 2.14
N LYS A 53 15.91 -4.23 2.87
CA LYS A 53 15.65 -5.33 3.82
C LYS A 53 14.66 -4.92 4.90
N SER A 54 14.79 -3.70 5.43
CA SER A 54 13.86 -3.14 6.41
C SER A 54 12.45 -2.95 5.85
N GLU A 55 12.30 -2.46 4.62
CA GLU A 55 10.99 -2.34 3.95
C GLU A 55 10.34 -3.72 3.73
N MET A 56 11.10 -4.69 3.23
CA MET A 56 10.59 -6.06 3.02
C MET A 56 10.13 -6.69 4.33
N TRP A 57 10.91 -6.55 5.40
CA TRP A 57 10.54 -7.05 6.72
C TRP A 57 9.24 -6.41 7.21
N LYS A 58 9.09 -5.08 7.05
CA LYS A 58 7.87 -4.35 7.41
C LYS A 58 6.67 -4.83 6.60
N GLN A 59 6.82 -5.07 5.30
CA GLN A 59 5.74 -5.59 4.48
C GLN A 59 5.24 -6.93 5.01
N GLU A 60 6.15 -7.88 5.22
CA GLU A 60 5.84 -9.23 5.67
C GLU A 60 5.25 -9.27 7.09
N HIS A 61 5.82 -8.50 8.02
CA HIS A 61 5.53 -8.65 9.45
C HIS A 61 4.57 -7.58 10.01
N VAL A 62 4.32 -6.49 9.28
CA VAL A 62 3.46 -5.39 9.73
C VAL A 62 2.30 -5.16 8.76
N ILE A 63 2.59 -4.97 7.47
CA ILE A 63 1.57 -4.57 6.50
C ILE A 63 0.66 -5.75 6.12
N PHE A 64 1.21 -6.89 5.67
CA PHE A 64 0.40 -8.06 5.30
C PHE A 64 -0.46 -8.62 6.45
N PRO A 65 0.03 -8.70 7.71
CA PRO A 65 -0.80 -9.08 8.84
C PRO A 65 -1.95 -8.10 9.11
N ALA A 66 -1.73 -6.79 8.92
CA ALA A 66 -2.78 -5.78 9.03
C ALA A 66 -3.80 -5.89 7.88
N ILE A 67 -3.35 -6.11 6.65
CA ILE A 67 -4.20 -6.36 5.49
C ILE A 67 -5.10 -7.57 5.76
N ARG A 68 -4.53 -8.69 6.21
CA ARG A 68 -5.29 -9.91 6.51
C ARG A 68 -6.44 -9.69 7.51
N ARG A 69 -6.30 -8.75 8.44
CA ARG A 69 -7.27 -8.51 9.51
C ARG A 69 -8.29 -7.42 9.18
N ASN A 70 -7.86 -6.38 8.47
CA ASN A 70 -8.61 -5.12 8.37
C ASN A 70 -8.98 -4.73 6.93
N PHE A 71 -8.44 -5.39 5.91
CA PHE A 71 -8.62 -4.97 4.53
C PHE A 71 -9.90 -5.56 3.92
N LEU A 72 -10.76 -4.69 3.40
CA LEU A 72 -11.93 -5.04 2.61
C LEU A 72 -11.65 -4.62 1.17
N PRO A 73 -11.28 -5.56 0.27
CA PRO A 73 -10.86 -5.22 -1.08
C PRO A 73 -12.02 -4.62 -1.90
N PRO A 74 -11.84 -3.46 -2.54
CA PRO A 74 -12.82 -2.90 -3.47
C PRO A 74 -13.01 -3.79 -4.70
N THR A 75 -14.23 -3.83 -5.26
CA THR A 75 -14.52 -4.60 -6.49
C THR A 75 -13.74 -4.10 -7.71
N SER A 76 -13.33 -2.82 -7.71
CA SER A 76 -12.50 -2.24 -8.77
C SER A 76 -11.12 -2.90 -8.92
N PHE A 77 -10.64 -3.63 -7.90
CA PHE A 77 -9.31 -4.26 -7.91
C PHE A 77 -9.20 -5.40 -8.92
N VAL A 78 -10.33 -6.00 -9.30
CA VAL A 78 -10.39 -7.10 -10.29
C VAL A 78 -10.06 -6.59 -11.70
N GLY A 79 -10.48 -5.36 -12.03
CA GLY A 79 -10.36 -4.81 -13.38
C GLY A 79 -9.20 -3.83 -13.59
N ASN A 80 -8.71 -3.20 -12.51
CA ASN A 80 -7.68 -2.16 -12.62
C ASN A 80 -6.23 -2.71 -12.56
N GLY A 81 -6.06 -4.03 -12.46
CA GLY A 81 -4.74 -4.66 -12.37
C GLY A 81 -4.07 -4.59 -10.98
N ALA A 82 -4.77 -4.14 -9.93
CA ALA A 82 -4.23 -4.11 -8.58
C ALA A 82 -3.92 -5.52 -8.03
N ILE A 83 -4.69 -6.53 -8.43
CA ILE A 83 -4.44 -7.94 -8.07
C ILE A 83 -4.50 -8.77 -9.35
N LEU A 84 -3.39 -9.42 -9.69
CA LEU A 84 -3.26 -10.25 -10.89
C LEU A 84 -2.84 -11.68 -10.51
N GLN A 85 -3.54 -12.68 -11.05
CA GLN A 85 -3.11 -14.06 -10.95
C GLN A 85 -1.99 -14.30 -11.97
N ILE A 86 -0.76 -14.49 -11.46
CA ILE A 86 0.42 -14.75 -12.31
C ILE A 86 0.68 -16.25 -12.53
N ALA A 87 0.18 -17.11 -11.64
CA ALA A 87 0.39 -18.54 -11.71
C ALA A 87 -0.72 -19.29 -10.96
N SER A 88 -0.84 -20.59 -11.23
CA SER A 88 -1.68 -21.52 -10.47
C SER A 88 -0.88 -22.76 -10.12
N LEU A 89 -0.95 -23.20 -8.86
CA LEU A 89 -0.33 -24.45 -8.42
C LEU A 89 -0.85 -25.66 -9.20
N SER A 90 -2.13 -25.67 -9.59
CA SER A 90 -2.71 -26.76 -10.39
C SER A 90 -2.02 -26.94 -11.74
N ASP A 91 -1.54 -25.85 -12.34
CA ASP A 91 -0.86 -25.88 -13.62
C ASP A 91 0.63 -26.14 -13.45
N LEU A 92 1.23 -25.59 -12.39
CA LEU A 92 2.62 -25.86 -12.03
C LEU A 92 2.84 -27.35 -11.73
N TYR A 93 1.95 -27.99 -10.98
CA TYR A 93 2.07 -29.41 -10.63
C TYR A 93 1.90 -30.38 -11.82
N LYS A 94 1.41 -29.91 -12.98
CA LYS A 94 1.38 -30.73 -14.21
C LYS A 94 2.74 -30.81 -14.91
N VAL A 95 3.63 -29.84 -14.63
CA VAL A 95 4.94 -29.72 -15.29
C VAL A 95 6.06 -30.09 -14.32
N PHE A 96 5.94 -29.70 -13.05
CA PHE A 96 6.93 -29.95 -12.01
C PHE A 96 6.52 -31.15 -11.16
N GLU A 97 6.89 -32.35 -11.63
CA GLU A 97 6.73 -33.59 -10.88
C GLU A 97 7.98 -33.90 -10.03
N ARG A 98 7.81 -34.76 -9.02
CA ARG A 98 8.93 -35.25 -8.20
C ARG A 98 9.75 -36.25 -9.04
N CYS A 99 11.07 -36.22 -8.91
CA CYS A 99 11.96 -37.21 -9.53
C CYS A 99 11.64 -38.64 -9.09
#